data_AF-A0A2V6MUD3-F1
#
_entry.id   AF-A0A2V6MUD3-F1
#
_cell.length_a   1.000
_cell.length_b   1.000
_cell.length_c   1.000
_cell.angle_alpha   90.00
_cell.angle_beta   90.00
_cell.angle_gamma   90.00
#
_symmetry.space_group_name_H-M   'P 1'
#
loop_
_entity.id
_entity.type
_entity.pdbx_description
1 polymer ?
#
loop_
_entity_poly.entity_id
_entity_poly.type
_entity_poly.pdbx_seq_one_letter_code
_entity_poly.pdbx_strand_id
1 'polypeptide(L)'
;MRATRAPAFCVVLLARTCLAAEPSPPQSLDVVISQHSVRINGVELRSGPPAGIRRYISLESAEKVLGPPQDTYLAGLGVRVYAWRDAGIHVQRGFRGSDKGKIFKFQVWFDDSYDKTENKHSGKFKGRLRVEELDIGPETTFDSIRGELQKAGYEITEYPDVISAKKGGITIFTLDATNRIQRVETWCGF
;
A
#
# COMPACT_ATOMS: atom_id res chain seq x y z
N MET A 1 75.70 4.39 -18.13
CA MET A 1 74.57 3.88 -17.33
C MET A 1 73.27 4.36 -17.96
N ARG A 2 72.26 3.49 -18.02
CA ARG A 2 70.86 3.75 -18.43
C ARG A 2 70.31 5.00 -17.70
N ALA A 3 69.31 5.76 -18.17
CA ALA A 3 68.04 5.30 -18.71
C ALA A 3 67.18 6.43 -19.33
N THR A 4 66.37 6.02 -20.31
CA THR A 4 64.94 6.35 -20.55
C THR A 4 64.44 7.79 -20.79
N ARG A 5 63.89 7.94 -22.01
CA ARG A 5 62.85 8.89 -22.44
C ARG A 5 61.63 8.91 -21.52
N ALA A 6 60.97 10.07 -21.44
CA ALA A 6 59.55 10.19 -21.14
C ALA A 6 58.91 11.17 -22.15
N PRO A 7 57.83 10.79 -22.87
CA PRO A 7 57.01 11.73 -23.63
C PRO A 7 55.92 12.34 -22.74
N ALA A 8 55.61 13.61 -22.98
CA ALA A 8 54.54 14.35 -22.33
C ALA A 8 53.17 13.73 -22.66
N PHE A 9 52.45 13.32 -21.62
CA PHE A 9 51.08 12.83 -21.74
C PHE A 9 50.10 14.01 -21.88
N CYS A 10 49.33 13.96 -22.96
CA CYS A 10 48.18 14.80 -23.23
C CYS A 10 47.02 14.36 -22.29
N VAL A 11 46.57 15.23 -21.39
CA VAL A 11 45.35 14.99 -20.60
C VAL A 11 44.28 15.97 -21.10
N VAL A 12 43.43 15.48 -22.01
CA VAL A 12 42.18 16.14 -22.38
C VAL A 12 41.20 15.90 -21.23
N LEU A 13 40.88 16.95 -20.48
CA LEU A 13 39.85 16.92 -19.44
C LEU A 13 38.48 16.81 -20.12
N LEU A 14 37.95 15.59 -20.25
CA LEU A 14 36.55 15.36 -20.60
C LEU A 14 35.69 15.66 -19.38
N ALA A 15 35.14 16.87 -19.33
CA ALA A 15 34.07 17.23 -18.41
C ALA A 15 32.86 16.34 -18.71
N ARG A 16 32.65 15.30 -17.90
CA ARG A 16 31.39 14.54 -17.88
C ARG A 16 30.32 15.48 -17.34
N THR A 17 29.50 16.02 -18.23
CA THR A 17 28.19 16.56 -17.89
C THR A 17 27.40 15.44 -17.19
N CYS A 18 27.25 15.55 -15.87
CA CYS A 18 26.21 14.82 -15.15
C CYS A 18 24.88 15.29 -15.73
N LEU A 19 24.35 14.54 -16.70
CA LEU A 19 22.92 14.54 -16.97
C LEU A 19 22.27 14.11 -15.67
N ALA A 20 21.77 15.09 -14.91
CA ALA A 20 20.80 14.84 -13.87
C ALA A 20 19.64 14.13 -14.57
N ALA A 21 19.52 12.83 -14.32
CA ALA A 21 18.35 12.07 -14.73
C ALA A 21 17.15 12.84 -14.17
N GLU A 22 16.28 13.33 -15.05
CA GLU A 22 14.98 13.84 -14.64
C GLU A 22 14.33 12.76 -13.76
N PRO A 23 13.76 13.12 -12.60
CA PRO A 23 13.08 12.16 -11.77
C PRO A 23 11.99 11.53 -12.63
N SER A 24 12.14 10.25 -12.93
CA SER A 24 11.14 9.44 -13.60
C SER A 24 9.79 9.75 -12.96
N PRO A 25 8.71 9.99 -13.73
CA PRO A 25 7.39 10.22 -13.15
C PRO A 25 7.12 9.09 -12.15
N PRO A 26 6.60 9.40 -10.95
CA PRO A 26 6.39 8.39 -9.91
C PRO A 26 5.61 7.25 -10.54
N GLN A 27 6.21 6.06 -10.59
CA GLN A 27 5.56 4.88 -11.15
C GLN A 27 4.21 4.74 -10.45
N SER A 28 3.13 4.75 -11.24
CA SER A 28 1.79 4.49 -10.73
C SER A 28 1.82 3.15 -9.99
N LEU A 29 1.46 3.17 -8.71
CA LEU A 29 1.46 1.96 -7.88
C LEU A 29 0.45 0.95 -8.43
N ASP A 30 0.86 -0.29 -8.61
CA ASP A 30 -0.01 -1.44 -8.88
C ASP A 30 -0.11 -2.28 -7.60
N VAL A 31 -1.28 -2.27 -6.98
CA VAL A 31 -1.56 -3.00 -5.75
C VAL A 31 -2.44 -4.20 -6.07
N VAL A 32 -2.07 -5.38 -5.59
CA VAL A 32 -2.87 -6.60 -5.72
C VAL A 32 -3.15 -7.16 -4.34
N ILE A 33 -4.43 -7.34 -4.00
CA ILE A 33 -4.88 -7.92 -2.74
C ILE A 33 -5.67 -9.19 -3.04
N SER A 34 -5.32 -10.31 -2.42
CA SER A 34 -6.14 -11.51 -2.38
C SER A 34 -6.23 -12.08 -0.97
N GLN A 35 -7.05 -13.12 -0.80
CA GLN A 35 -7.11 -13.87 0.46
C GLN A 35 -5.73 -14.38 0.93
N HIS A 36 -4.76 -14.54 0.02
CA HIS A 36 -3.46 -15.16 0.33
C HIS A 36 -2.23 -14.29 0.04
N SER A 37 -2.38 -13.20 -0.70
CA SER A 37 -1.28 -12.34 -1.16
C SER A 37 -1.62 -10.85 -0.98
N VAL A 38 -0.63 -10.04 -0.67
CA VAL A 38 -0.69 -8.59 -0.81
C VAL A 38 0.58 -8.15 -1.52
N ARG A 39 0.46 -7.58 -2.72
CA ARG A 39 1.60 -7.14 -3.53
C ARG A 39 1.50 -5.67 -3.86
N ILE A 40 2.65 -5.00 -3.90
CA ILE A 40 2.80 -3.65 -4.48
C ILE A 40 3.89 -3.73 -5.54
N ASN A 41 3.58 -3.32 -6.77
CA ASN A 41 4.49 -3.39 -7.92
C ASN A 41 5.12 -4.79 -8.08
N GLY A 42 4.33 -5.84 -7.82
CA GLY A 42 4.76 -7.24 -7.87
C GLY A 42 5.51 -7.77 -6.64
N VAL A 43 5.92 -6.91 -5.69
CA VAL A 43 6.61 -7.34 -4.46
C VAL A 43 5.62 -7.82 -3.42
N GLU A 44 5.76 -9.08 -2.97
CA GLU A 44 4.93 -9.66 -1.91
C GLU A 44 5.25 -9.04 -0.55
N LEU A 45 4.20 -8.55 0.10
CA LEU A 45 4.27 -7.98 1.43
C LEU A 45 3.98 -9.00 2.52
N ARG A 46 3.20 -10.07 2.25
CA ARG A 46 2.91 -11.07 3.28
C ARG A 46 4.12 -11.96 3.54
N SER A 47 4.54 -11.98 4.79
CA SER A 47 5.59 -12.86 5.31
C SER A 47 4.99 -13.90 6.27
N GLY A 48 5.72 -14.99 6.47
CA GLY A 48 5.32 -16.11 7.34
C GLY A 48 4.88 -17.38 6.58
N PRO A 49 4.70 -18.51 7.29
CA PRO A 49 4.46 -19.82 6.69
C PRO A 49 3.17 -19.86 5.85
N PRO A 50 3.14 -20.64 4.76
CA PRO A 50 1.93 -20.83 3.97
C PRO A 50 0.90 -21.65 4.75
N ALA A 51 -0.29 -21.06 4.96
CA ALA A 51 -1.50 -21.64 5.58
C ALA A 51 -1.35 -22.16 7.03
N GLY A 52 -2.32 -21.82 7.89
CA GLY A 52 -2.41 -22.34 9.26
C GLY A 52 -1.52 -21.67 10.31
N ILE A 53 -0.50 -20.89 9.91
CA ILE A 53 0.28 -20.02 10.81
C ILE A 53 0.21 -18.58 10.27
N ARG A 54 -0.32 -17.69 11.09
CA ARG A 54 -0.61 -16.27 10.82
C ARG A 54 0.45 -15.59 9.94
N ARG A 55 0.21 -15.49 8.63
CA ARG A 55 0.96 -14.58 7.77
C ARG A 55 0.66 -13.15 8.23
N TYR A 56 1.62 -12.25 8.07
CA TYR A 56 1.50 -10.84 8.45
C TYR A 56 2.15 -9.97 7.37
N ILE A 57 1.83 -8.69 7.32
CA ILE A 57 2.47 -7.75 6.40
C ILE A 57 3.88 -7.40 6.93
N SER A 58 4.90 -7.57 6.10
CA SER A 58 6.26 -7.15 6.45
C SER A 58 6.39 -5.63 6.29
N LEU A 59 6.74 -4.92 7.37
CA LEU A 59 7.03 -3.48 7.31
C LEU A 59 8.21 -3.21 6.38
N GLU A 60 9.25 -4.03 6.50
CA GLU A 60 10.46 -3.94 5.67
C GLU A 60 10.12 -4.08 4.18
N SER A 61 9.25 -5.03 3.82
CA SER A 61 8.81 -5.18 2.43
C SER A 61 8.01 -3.96 1.95
N ALA A 62 7.17 -3.38 2.80
CA ALA A 62 6.43 -2.17 2.46
C ALA A 62 7.36 -0.97 2.29
N GLU A 63 8.30 -0.76 3.21
CA GLU A 63 9.30 0.32 3.14
C GLU A 63 10.23 0.19 1.94
N LYS A 64 10.56 -1.04 1.53
CA LYS A 64 11.35 -1.30 0.32
C LYS A 64 10.68 -0.79 -0.96
N VAL A 65 9.34 -0.83 -1.01
CA VAL A 65 8.57 -0.45 -2.20
C VAL A 65 8.10 1.01 -2.13
N LEU A 66 7.71 1.47 -0.94
CA LEU A 66 7.08 2.78 -0.74
C LEU A 66 8.03 3.83 -0.12
N GLY A 67 9.24 3.46 0.25
CA GLY A 67 10.13 4.29 1.08
C GLY A 67 9.68 4.31 2.54
N PRO A 68 10.30 5.15 3.40
CA PRO A 68 9.86 5.31 4.78
C PRO A 68 8.44 5.90 4.85
N PRO A 69 7.62 5.51 5.85
CA PRO A 69 6.29 6.11 6.04
C PRO A 69 6.43 7.61 6.35
N GLN A 70 5.49 8.41 5.83
CA GLN A 70 5.48 9.86 6.12
C GLN A 70 4.98 10.12 7.54
N ASP A 71 4.05 9.30 8.04
CA ASP A 71 3.47 9.45 9.37
C ASP A 71 3.43 8.11 10.10
N THR A 72 3.59 8.17 11.43
CA THR A 72 3.42 7.02 12.32
C THR A 72 2.69 7.44 13.59
N TYR A 73 1.56 6.81 13.88
CA TYR A 73 0.68 7.20 14.98
C TYR A 73 0.01 5.99 15.64
N LEU A 74 -0.64 6.20 16.79
CA LEU A 74 -1.34 5.15 17.52
C LEU A 74 -2.83 5.17 17.15
N ALA A 75 -3.37 4.03 16.76
CA ALA A 75 -4.80 3.86 16.48
C ALA A 75 -5.43 3.02 17.59
N GLY A 76 -5.85 3.68 18.67
CA GLY A 76 -6.43 3.02 19.83
C GLY A 76 -5.46 2.11 20.60
N LEU A 77 -6.03 1.11 21.26
CA LEU A 77 -5.39 0.38 22.36
C LEU A 77 -4.43 -0.73 21.89
N GLY A 78 -3.20 -0.36 21.53
CA GLY A 78 -2.13 -1.33 21.25
C GLY A 78 -1.75 -1.49 19.78
N VAL A 79 -2.24 -0.59 18.92
CA VAL A 79 -1.99 -0.61 17.48
C VAL A 79 -1.24 0.66 17.08
N ARG A 80 -0.23 0.49 16.22
CA ARG A 80 0.50 1.57 15.57
C ARG A 80 0.23 1.51 14.08
N VAL A 81 -0.06 2.65 13.48
CA VAL A 81 -0.22 2.79 12.03
C VAL A 81 1.04 3.39 11.46
N TYR A 82 1.49 2.85 10.33
CA TYR A 82 2.48 3.46 9.46
C TYR A 82 1.75 3.89 8.18
N ALA A 83 1.82 5.17 7.87
CA ALA A 83 1.03 5.79 6.82
C ALA A 83 1.95 6.35 5.72
N TRP A 84 1.71 5.87 4.51
CA TRP A 84 2.23 6.47 3.28
C TRP A 84 1.16 7.35 2.65
N ARG A 85 0.98 8.56 3.21
CA ARG A 85 -0.07 9.51 2.80
C ARG A 85 -0.02 9.81 1.31
N ASP A 86 1.16 10.01 0.74
CA ASP A 86 1.28 10.35 -0.67
C ASP A 86 0.90 9.16 -1.59
N ALA A 87 0.90 7.95 -1.03
CA ALA A 87 0.40 6.74 -1.68
C ALA A 87 -1.04 6.40 -1.30
N GLY A 88 -1.64 6.99 -0.27
CA GLY A 88 -2.94 6.55 0.27
C GLY A 88 -2.90 5.12 0.82
N ILE A 89 -1.77 4.68 1.38
CA ILE A 89 -1.57 3.32 1.90
C ILE A 89 -1.24 3.37 3.39
N HIS A 90 -1.99 2.61 4.20
CA HIS A 90 -1.71 2.44 5.62
C HIS A 90 -1.49 0.97 5.98
N VAL A 91 -0.64 0.72 6.97
CA VAL A 91 -0.49 -0.60 7.60
C VAL A 91 -0.56 -0.52 9.12
N GLN A 92 -1.19 -1.50 9.75
CA GLN A 92 -1.41 -1.50 11.21
C GLN A 92 -0.65 -2.64 11.90
N ARG A 93 0.21 -2.27 12.84
CA ARG A 93 1.05 -3.17 13.64
C ARG A 93 0.58 -3.22 15.08
N GLY A 94 0.42 -4.42 15.63
CA GLY A 94 0.29 -4.59 17.08
C GLY A 94 1.61 -4.26 17.77
N PHE A 95 1.62 -3.47 18.84
CA PHE A 95 2.83 -3.18 19.62
C PHE A 95 2.80 -3.76 21.05
N ARG A 96 1.70 -4.42 21.44
CA ARG A 96 1.54 -5.12 22.72
C ARG A 96 0.75 -6.43 22.56
N GLY A 97 0.78 -7.28 23.58
CA GLY A 97 0.04 -8.55 23.60
C GLY A 97 0.53 -9.58 22.58
N SER A 98 -0.31 -10.57 22.25
CA SER A 98 -0.02 -11.64 21.26
C SER A 98 0.26 -11.14 19.85
N ASP A 99 -0.08 -9.88 19.58
CA ASP A 99 0.06 -9.23 18.27
C ASP A 99 1.25 -8.29 18.22
N LYS A 100 2.04 -8.17 19.31
CA LYS A 100 3.26 -7.38 19.33
C LYS A 100 4.18 -7.79 18.19
N GLY A 101 4.54 -6.82 17.36
CA GLY A 101 5.44 -6.99 16.24
C GLY A 101 4.76 -7.32 14.92
N LYS A 102 3.50 -7.81 14.93
CA LYS A 102 2.79 -8.29 13.74
C LYS A 102 2.00 -7.18 13.09
N ILE A 103 2.11 -7.02 11.77
CA ILE A 103 1.20 -6.17 10.99
C ILE A 103 0.04 -7.02 10.50
N PHE A 104 -1.15 -6.71 11.01
CA PHE A 104 -2.34 -7.51 10.80
C PHE A 104 -3.32 -6.84 9.83
N LYS A 105 -3.10 -5.59 9.42
CA LYS A 105 -4.00 -4.90 8.50
C LYS A 105 -3.23 -4.08 7.48
N PHE A 106 -3.66 -4.17 6.23
CA PHE A 106 -3.25 -3.32 5.11
C PHE A 106 -4.47 -2.58 4.57
N GLN A 107 -4.34 -1.29 4.28
CA GLN A 107 -5.44 -0.44 3.82
C GLN A 107 -5.00 0.41 2.63
N VAL A 108 -5.88 0.54 1.63
CA VAL A 108 -5.74 1.44 0.48
C VAL A 108 -6.91 2.41 0.50
N TRP A 109 -6.62 3.71 0.47
CA TRP A 109 -7.61 4.79 0.57
C TRP A 109 -7.77 5.50 -0.75
N PHE A 110 -9.00 5.60 -1.26
CA PHE A 110 -9.35 6.29 -2.51
C PHE A 110 -9.88 7.72 -2.27
N ASP A 111 -10.09 8.07 -1.01
CA ASP A 111 -10.44 9.40 -0.55
C ASP A 111 -9.47 9.86 0.54
N ASP A 112 -9.14 11.15 0.56
CA ASP A 112 -8.30 11.74 1.60
C ASP A 112 -9.15 12.10 2.83
N SER A 113 -9.54 11.07 3.55
CA SER A 113 -10.38 11.19 4.74
C SER A 113 -9.58 11.77 5.90
N TYR A 114 -10.08 12.88 6.45
CA TYR A 114 -9.51 13.54 7.62
C TYR A 114 -10.08 12.95 8.91
N ASP A 115 -9.21 12.38 9.74
CA ASP A 115 -9.55 11.93 11.09
C ASP A 115 -9.21 13.01 12.11
N LYS A 116 -10.24 13.63 12.68
CA LYS A 116 -10.13 14.69 13.69
C LYS A 116 -9.51 14.22 15.00
N THR A 117 -9.71 12.96 15.38
CA THR A 117 -9.24 12.41 16.66
C THR A 117 -7.72 12.28 16.64
N GLU A 118 -7.19 11.88 15.49
CA GLU A 118 -5.76 11.65 15.29
C GLU A 118 -5.08 12.77 14.49
N ASN A 119 -5.83 13.84 14.15
CA ASN A 119 -5.41 15.00 13.34
C ASN A 119 -4.58 14.59 12.11
N LYS A 120 -5.16 13.73 11.27
CA LYS A 120 -4.43 13.07 10.19
C LYS A 120 -5.26 12.93 8.91
N HIS A 121 -4.54 12.79 7.82
CA HIS A 121 -5.07 12.55 6.48
C HIS A 121 -4.73 11.14 6.05
N SER A 122 -5.69 10.41 5.48
CA SER A 122 -5.42 9.07 4.93
C SER A 122 -4.61 9.09 3.64
N GLY A 123 -4.54 10.25 2.99
CA GLY A 123 -4.04 10.35 1.64
C GLY A 123 -5.01 9.77 0.62
N LYS A 124 -4.64 9.88 -0.66
CA LYS A 124 -5.47 9.43 -1.78
C LYS A 124 -4.64 8.60 -2.75
N PHE A 125 -4.97 7.31 -2.83
CA PHE A 125 -4.39 6.37 -3.78
C PHE A 125 -4.82 6.76 -5.20
N LYS A 126 -3.81 6.91 -6.07
CA LYS A 126 -3.98 7.27 -7.49
C LYS A 126 -3.52 6.15 -8.43
N GLY A 127 -3.13 5.00 -7.86
CA GLY A 127 -2.65 3.85 -8.61
C GLY A 127 -3.78 2.94 -9.09
N ARG A 128 -3.41 1.72 -9.47
CA ARG A 128 -4.32 0.64 -9.82
C ARG A 128 -4.42 -0.34 -8.66
N LEU A 129 -5.63 -0.69 -8.24
CA LEU A 129 -5.85 -1.72 -7.22
C LEU A 129 -6.62 -2.88 -7.83
N ARG A 130 -6.09 -4.09 -7.70
CA ARG A 130 -6.80 -5.34 -8.01
C ARG A 130 -7.11 -6.07 -6.73
N VAL A 131 -8.38 -6.35 -6.49
CA VAL A 131 -8.86 -7.17 -5.37
C VAL A 131 -9.36 -8.48 -5.94
N GLU A 132 -8.63 -9.56 -5.68
CA GLU A 132 -8.76 -10.81 -6.43
C GLU A 132 -8.62 -10.51 -7.95
N GLU A 133 -9.67 -10.76 -8.73
CA GLU A 133 -9.73 -10.46 -10.17
C GLU A 133 -10.44 -9.13 -10.48
N LEU A 134 -10.90 -8.39 -9.46
CA LEU A 134 -11.65 -7.15 -9.63
C LEU A 134 -10.73 -5.93 -9.64
N ASP A 135 -10.83 -5.10 -10.68
CA ASP A 135 -10.12 -3.82 -10.76
C ASP A 135 -10.93 -2.72 -10.06
N ILE A 136 -10.29 -2.01 -9.14
CA ILE A 136 -10.87 -0.90 -8.37
C ILE A 136 -9.99 0.32 -8.61
N GLY A 137 -10.52 1.27 -9.36
CA GLY A 137 -9.89 2.55 -9.63
C GLY A 137 -10.52 3.69 -8.81
N PRO A 138 -9.94 4.90 -8.86
CA PRO A 138 -10.46 6.09 -8.18
C PRO A 138 -11.92 6.42 -8.50
N GLU A 139 -12.37 6.12 -9.72
CA GLU A 139 -13.74 6.42 -10.18
C GLU A 139 -14.70 5.22 -10.06
N THR A 140 -14.24 4.10 -9.50
CA THR A 140 -15.10 2.93 -9.26
C THR A 140 -16.14 3.25 -8.19
N THR A 141 -17.41 3.00 -8.50
CA THR A 141 -18.52 3.05 -7.54
C THR A 141 -18.90 1.65 -7.11
N PHE A 142 -19.48 1.50 -5.92
CA PHE A 142 -19.91 0.20 -5.44
C PHE A 142 -20.93 -0.46 -6.37
N ASP A 143 -21.90 0.29 -6.88
CA ASP A 143 -22.91 -0.26 -7.79
C ASP A 143 -22.30 -0.76 -9.10
N SER A 144 -21.23 -0.12 -9.60
CA SER A 144 -20.56 -0.58 -10.81
C SER A 144 -19.94 -1.97 -10.67
N ILE A 145 -19.54 -2.35 -9.44
CA ILE A 145 -18.88 -3.63 -9.14
C ILE A 145 -19.74 -4.60 -8.31
N ARG A 146 -20.94 -4.17 -7.90
CA ARG A 146 -21.83 -4.92 -7.00
C ARG A 146 -22.10 -6.34 -7.49
N GLY A 147 -22.42 -6.48 -8.78
CA GLY A 147 -22.71 -7.80 -9.38
C GLY A 147 -21.50 -8.72 -9.41
N GLU A 148 -20.29 -8.19 -9.61
CA GLU A 148 -19.05 -8.97 -9.60
C GLU A 148 -18.67 -9.39 -8.18
N LEU A 149 -18.84 -8.49 -7.20
CA LEU A 149 -18.65 -8.79 -5.78
C LEU A 149 -19.56 -9.93 -5.31
N GLN A 150 -20.85 -9.88 -5.65
CA GLN A 150 -21.81 -10.94 -5.32
C GLN A 150 -21.42 -12.28 -5.96
N LYS A 151 -21.07 -12.28 -7.25
CA LYS A 151 -20.58 -13.48 -7.95
C LYS A 151 -19.31 -14.04 -7.34
N ALA A 152 -18.42 -13.16 -6.87
CA ALA A 152 -17.21 -13.54 -6.17
C ALA A 152 -17.45 -14.01 -4.72
N GLY A 153 -18.70 -13.98 -4.22
CA GLY A 153 -19.07 -14.44 -2.90
C GLY A 153 -18.76 -13.45 -1.77
N TYR A 154 -18.75 -12.15 -2.06
CA TYR A 154 -18.73 -11.11 -1.02
C TYR A 154 -20.11 -10.98 -0.39
N GLU A 155 -20.14 -10.93 0.93
CA GLU A 155 -21.32 -10.55 1.70
C GLU A 155 -21.43 -9.02 1.68
N ILE A 156 -22.57 -8.50 1.23
CA ILE A 156 -22.83 -7.06 1.15
C ILE A 156 -23.73 -6.66 2.31
N THR A 157 -23.30 -5.64 3.05
CA THR A 157 -24.06 -5.04 4.15
C THR A 157 -24.26 -3.56 3.87
N GLU A 158 -25.52 -3.12 3.93
CA GLU A 158 -25.93 -1.73 3.70
C GLU A 158 -26.41 -1.12 5.01
N TYR A 159 -25.75 -0.05 5.43
CA TYR A 159 -26.17 0.87 6.49
C TYR A 159 -26.53 2.22 5.86
N PRO A 160 -27.31 3.09 6.54
CA PRO A 160 -27.79 4.35 5.98
C PRO A 160 -26.70 5.21 5.33
N ASP A 161 -25.50 5.18 5.90
CA ASP A 161 -24.36 5.98 5.45
C ASP A 161 -23.16 5.12 5.04
N VAL A 162 -23.22 3.79 5.04
CA VAL A 162 -22.06 2.96 4.66
C VAL A 162 -22.52 1.66 4.04
N ILE A 163 -22.08 1.42 2.81
CA ILE A 163 -22.10 0.10 2.19
C ILE A 163 -20.73 -0.55 2.36
N SER A 164 -20.72 -1.81 2.77
CA SER A 164 -19.52 -2.62 2.83
C SER A 164 -19.70 -3.96 2.14
N ALA A 165 -18.64 -4.46 1.50
CA ALA A 165 -18.57 -5.81 0.95
C ALA A 165 -17.42 -6.56 1.61
N LYS A 166 -17.70 -7.74 2.19
CA LYS A 166 -16.72 -8.53 2.92
C LYS A 166 -16.58 -9.95 2.38
N LYS A 167 -15.34 -10.42 2.24
CA LYS A 167 -15.01 -11.82 1.95
C LYS A 167 -13.72 -12.20 2.66
N GLY A 168 -13.80 -13.19 3.56
CA GLY A 168 -12.67 -13.62 4.38
C GLY A 168 -12.00 -12.44 5.10
N GLY A 169 -10.72 -12.22 4.84
CA GLY A 169 -9.96 -11.11 5.43
C GLY A 169 -10.13 -9.76 4.72
N ILE A 170 -10.85 -9.67 3.60
CA ILE A 170 -10.97 -8.45 2.79
C ILE A 170 -12.30 -7.76 3.04
N THR A 171 -12.27 -6.44 3.23
CA THR A 171 -13.46 -5.59 3.31
C THR A 171 -13.29 -4.37 2.42
N ILE A 172 -14.30 -4.06 1.61
CA ILE A 172 -14.39 -2.87 0.76
C ILE A 172 -15.45 -1.95 1.37
N PHE A 173 -15.12 -0.68 1.57
CA PHE A 173 -16.02 0.32 2.15
C PHE A 173 -16.32 1.42 1.15
N THR A 174 -17.56 1.91 1.17
CA THR A 174 -17.98 3.09 0.43
C THR A 174 -17.79 4.38 1.20
N LEU A 175 -17.78 5.49 0.46
CA LEU A 175 -17.87 6.84 0.99
C LEU A 175 -19.34 7.26 0.98
N ASP A 176 -19.90 7.34 2.19
CA ASP A 176 -21.29 7.52 2.55
C ASP A 176 -22.25 7.86 1.41
N ALA A 177 -22.44 9.15 1.15
CA ALA A 177 -23.47 9.64 0.23
C ALA A 177 -23.11 9.51 -1.27
N THR A 178 -21.88 9.12 -1.60
CA THR A 178 -21.39 9.16 -2.98
C THR A 178 -21.39 7.81 -3.67
N ASN A 179 -21.55 6.73 -2.91
CA ASN A 179 -21.41 5.36 -3.39
C ASN A 179 -20.02 5.03 -4.00
N ARG A 180 -19.05 5.94 -3.91
CA ARG A 180 -17.66 5.71 -4.33
C ARG A 180 -16.97 4.79 -3.34
N ILE A 181 -15.97 4.04 -3.79
CA ILE A 181 -15.14 3.29 -2.85
C ILE A 181 -14.31 4.29 -2.04
N GLN A 182 -14.41 4.23 -0.71
CA GLN A 182 -13.59 5.02 0.21
C GLN A 182 -12.26 4.34 0.44
N ARG A 183 -12.32 3.04 0.80
CA ARG A 183 -11.12 2.27 1.12
C ARG A 183 -11.35 0.77 0.95
N VAL A 184 -10.25 0.08 0.74
CA VAL A 184 -10.17 -1.38 0.82
C VAL A 184 -9.23 -1.74 1.97
N GLU A 185 -9.63 -2.66 2.82
CA GLU A 185 -8.75 -3.24 3.85
C GLU A 185 -8.64 -4.74 3.72
N THR A 186 -7.48 -5.27 4.09
CA THR A 186 -7.26 -6.71 4.24
C THR A 186 -6.59 -7.01 5.57
N TRP A 187 -7.15 -8.00 6.27
CA TRP A 187 -6.67 -8.52 7.54
C TRP A 187 -5.81 -9.76 7.32
N CYS A 188 -4.68 -9.82 8.02
CA CYS A 188 -3.75 -10.93 8.00
C CYS A 188 -3.92 -11.78 9.26
N GLY A 189 -4.58 -12.94 9.10
CA GLY A 189 -4.76 -13.95 10.14
C GLY A 189 -5.97 -13.73 11.04
N PHE A 190 -6.73 -14.81 11.23
CA PHE A 190 -7.52 -15.09 12.43
C PHE A 190 -6.93 -16.37 13.04
#